data_AF-A0AA35PYM6-F1
#
_entry.id   AF-A0AA35PYM6-F1
#
_cell.length_a   1.000
_cell.length_b   1.000
_cell.length_c   1.000
_cell.angle_alpha   90.00
_cell.angle_beta   90.00
_cell.angle_gamma   90.00
#
_symmetry.space_group_name_H-M   'P 1'
#
loop_
_entity.id
_entity.type
_entity.pdbx_description
1 polymer ?
#
loop_
_entity_poly.entity_id
_entity_poly.type
_entity_poly.pdbx_seq_one_letter_code
_entity_poly.pdbx_strand_id
1 'polypeptide(L)'
;MATINYSSRDVDYKRVYYTKSLFSRLIQIAERFETAARMVQDAGFYCDSFTVLRFGASSKALTTPEAQLSPIEFSLARRFLQNMKTAVERGKERHHLYRDAVGKILHELLRKVMDAPPAIIPYHSEHLHSLALQVLCVGFISYIQAHIGPLQPFILDRPLERIVLKGCQDYDRSRGNHIVAELVNLTCLGHVYQGPYDIRARPCDILDTWAPGELVSRSEKSSSPSAIRLGGGFISPPSSDAEDSKYHWDTCLRLLESPVLIAPNESIIIGGLVNVNSACKNEEQACWTSSLGKFEELGTHRSFFEAKEYQFGFQGGPDNFSLTGNKVWSKRRGRTIKSRNLEQEDYLLVPFLNFYWGIRVSYCTGVAQRVSLRQLVADLLLAFSKTYTSKEAKKSWQELQSQYYIIETFQTSNSAQELSDWLSNLPDHLYKFVLSLIRQIFGTLADTGLSPDGTQFLVAWPYNGVVNRCFHIPLSSYNTWAPILADSDDCATFAYMTNTCLQSEAMTCRGPNPNWGNRLYMLETAVLCPASTGAWSLRHERTYFFHKLDNRLYWVKAQREGTQSGVPASLVRLVPARSIPHDIRQRLIFKEEQKKEKRLREKDLASVPAEVVCVRSLSPFSTQTLKKSLS
;
A
#
# COMPACT_ATOMS: atom_id res chain seq x y z
N MET A 1 3.73 17.56 23.87
CA MET A 1 3.48 18.55 22.81
C MET A 1 4.14 19.87 23.18
N ALA A 2 4.95 20.45 22.31
CA ALA A 2 5.57 21.77 22.51
C ALA A 2 5.21 22.74 21.37
N THR A 3 5.19 24.04 21.66
CA THR A 3 5.01 25.10 20.66
C THR A 3 6.24 26.00 20.69
N ILE A 4 6.88 26.20 19.53
CA ILE A 4 8.02 27.10 19.38
C ILE A 4 7.56 28.36 18.65
N ASN A 5 7.78 29.50 19.30
CA ASN A 5 7.46 30.83 18.80
C ASN A 5 8.59 31.79 19.18
N TYR A 6 9.02 32.66 18.25
CA TYR A 6 9.99 33.72 18.54
C TYR A 6 9.32 35.07 18.87
N SER A 7 8.04 35.08 19.29
CA SER A 7 7.40 36.31 19.74
C SER A 7 8.11 36.89 20.97
N SER A 8 8.29 38.20 20.95
CA SER A 8 8.79 38.99 22.08
C SER A 8 7.61 39.30 23.00
N ARG A 9 7.74 39.05 24.31
CA ARG A 9 6.72 39.39 25.31
C ARG A 9 6.48 40.89 25.48
N ASP A 10 7.35 41.75 24.92
CA ASP A 10 7.17 43.20 24.97
C ASP A 10 6.37 43.69 23.74
N VAL A 11 5.06 43.57 23.85
CA VAL A 11 4.10 44.26 22.96
C VAL A 11 3.82 45.62 23.58
N ASP A 12 4.75 46.55 23.47
CA ASP A 12 4.40 47.97 23.33
C ASP A 12 5.60 48.80 22.85
N TYR A 13 5.34 49.64 21.83
CA TYR A 13 6.19 50.65 21.19
C TYR A 13 7.17 50.25 20.04
N LYS A 14 6.82 50.80 18.85
CA LYS A 14 7.61 51.05 17.61
C LYS A 14 8.02 49.83 16.74
N ARG A 15 7.21 49.61 15.68
CA ARG A 15 7.41 48.66 14.54
C ARG A 15 8.81 48.64 13.90
N VAL A 16 9.57 49.73 13.94
CA VAL A 16 10.90 49.84 13.29
C VAL A 16 12.05 49.35 14.19
N TYR A 17 11.93 49.51 15.51
CA TYR A 17 12.89 48.93 16.47
C TYR A 17 12.66 47.42 16.65
N TYR A 18 11.39 46.99 16.50
CA TYR A 18 10.97 45.59 16.55
C TYR A 18 11.62 44.70 15.46
N THR A 19 11.67 45.16 14.21
CA THR A 19 12.24 44.37 13.11
C THR A 19 13.76 44.21 13.22
N LYS A 20 14.49 45.28 13.58
CA LYS A 20 15.94 45.19 13.84
C LYS A 20 16.26 44.23 15.00
N SER A 21 15.49 44.29 16.10
CA SER A 21 15.66 43.41 17.25
C SER A 21 15.40 41.94 16.90
N LEU A 22 14.32 41.65 16.15
CA LEU A 22 14.00 40.30 15.70
C LEU A 22 15.06 39.74 14.74
N PHE A 23 15.46 40.49 13.71
CA PHE A 23 16.48 40.02 12.76
C PHE A 23 17.84 39.80 13.43
N SER A 24 18.24 40.65 14.37
CA SER A 24 19.44 40.44 15.17
C SER A 24 19.39 39.12 15.94
N ARG A 25 18.24 38.82 16.57
CA ARG A 25 18.01 37.53 17.25
C ARG A 25 18.03 36.34 16.28
N LEU A 26 17.41 36.47 15.11
CA LEU A 26 17.41 35.41 14.08
C LEU A 26 18.83 35.15 13.54
N ILE A 27 19.63 36.20 13.33
CA ILE A 27 21.04 36.08 12.96
C ILE A 27 21.82 35.33 14.05
N GLN A 28 21.65 35.70 15.32
CA GLN A 28 22.32 35.02 16.42
C GLN A 28 21.93 33.52 16.50
N ILE A 29 20.66 33.19 16.26
CA ILE A 29 20.19 31.80 16.22
C ILE A 29 20.84 31.05 15.05
N ALA A 30 20.92 31.66 13.88
CA ALA A 30 21.55 31.08 12.69
C ALA A 30 23.06 30.85 12.90
N GLU A 31 23.77 31.79 13.54
CA GLU A 31 25.18 31.63 13.89
C GLU A 31 25.40 30.47 14.88
N ARG A 32 24.49 30.32 15.85
CA ARG A 32 24.52 29.18 16.78
C ARG A 32 24.24 27.86 16.07
N PHE A 33 23.31 27.85 15.12
CA PHE A 33 23.07 26.69 14.26
C PHE A 33 24.33 26.32 13.46
N GLU A 34 25.00 27.27 12.81
CA GLU A 34 26.26 26.99 12.10
C GLU A 34 27.36 26.50 13.03
N THR A 35 27.43 27.04 14.25
CA THR A 35 28.39 26.59 15.26
C THR A 35 28.11 25.15 15.67
N ALA A 36 26.84 24.81 15.94
CA ALA A 36 26.43 23.45 16.25
C ALA A 36 26.72 22.50 15.07
N ALA A 37 26.42 22.94 13.85
CA ALA A 37 26.71 22.17 12.65
C ALA A 37 28.21 21.91 12.49
N ARG A 38 29.06 22.92 12.72
CA ARG A 38 30.51 22.75 12.68
C ARG A 38 31.01 21.78 13.76
N MET A 39 30.51 21.91 14.99
CA MET A 39 30.90 21.03 16.09
C MET A 39 30.64 19.56 15.79
N VAL A 40 29.51 19.23 15.15
CA VAL A 40 29.20 17.84 14.83
C VAL A 40 29.94 17.37 13.56
N GLN A 41 30.27 18.25 12.60
CA GLN A 41 31.22 17.95 11.50
C GLN A 41 32.62 17.64 12.02
N ASP A 42 33.14 18.48 12.92
CA ASP A 42 34.48 18.33 13.51
C ASP A 42 34.59 17.02 14.33
N ALA A 43 33.46 16.55 14.87
CA ALA A 43 33.38 15.28 15.58
C ALA A 43 33.19 14.06 14.66
N GLY A 44 33.18 14.24 13.34
CA GLY A 44 33.19 13.16 12.34
C GLY A 44 31.85 12.45 12.13
N PHE A 45 30.73 13.03 12.58
CA PHE A 45 29.44 12.37 12.56
C PHE A 45 28.67 12.49 11.22
N TYR A 46 29.01 13.42 10.30
CA TYR A 46 28.31 13.56 9.01
C TYR A 46 29.05 14.44 7.95
N CYS A 47 28.49 14.55 6.73
CA CYS A 47 29.03 15.27 5.55
C CYS A 47 28.67 16.79 5.48
N ASP A 48 28.38 17.32 4.28
CA ASP A 48 28.03 18.73 4.00
C ASP A 48 26.52 19.04 4.05
N SER A 49 25.71 18.11 4.55
CA SER A 49 24.26 18.23 4.68
C SER A 49 23.73 17.46 5.87
N PHE A 50 22.47 17.73 6.24
CA PHE A 50 21.67 16.88 7.12
C PHE A 50 20.31 16.62 6.49
N THR A 51 19.62 15.56 6.88
CA THR A 51 18.31 15.23 6.32
C THR A 51 17.15 15.72 7.18
N VAL A 52 16.01 15.89 6.55
CA VAL A 52 14.71 16.04 7.22
C VAL A 52 13.68 15.14 6.54
N LEU A 53 12.77 14.56 7.32
CA LEU A 53 11.61 13.85 6.79
C LEU A 53 10.47 14.84 6.55
N ARG A 54 9.98 14.89 5.30
CA ARG A 54 8.81 15.70 4.93
C ARG A 54 7.67 14.81 4.44
N PHE A 55 6.45 15.13 4.85
CA PHE A 55 5.24 14.49 4.31
C PHE A 55 4.73 15.32 3.14
N GLY A 56 4.64 14.69 1.97
CA GLY A 56 4.05 15.32 0.81
C GLY A 56 2.53 15.38 0.90
N ALA A 57 1.91 16.42 0.35
CA ALA A 57 0.52 16.45 -0.03
C ALA A 57 0.30 15.46 -1.18
N SER A 58 0.07 14.18 -0.82
CA SER A 58 -0.47 13.11 -1.66
C SER A 58 -0.21 13.31 -3.16
N SER A 59 1.00 12.96 -3.63
CA SER A 59 1.25 12.83 -5.07
C SER A 59 0.18 11.93 -5.68
N LYS A 60 -0.51 12.41 -6.71
CA LYS A 60 -1.74 11.85 -7.29
C LYS A 60 -1.58 10.47 -7.95
N ALA A 61 -0.47 9.77 -7.73
CA ALA A 61 -0.09 8.57 -8.48
C ALA A 61 0.28 7.35 -7.62
N LEU A 62 0.45 7.46 -6.29
CA LEU A 62 0.90 6.34 -5.44
C LEU A 62 -0.07 6.05 -4.30
N THR A 63 -0.26 4.76 -4.02
CA THR A 63 -1.37 4.15 -3.27
C THR A 63 -1.20 4.17 -1.74
N THR A 64 -0.05 4.64 -1.24
CA THR A 64 0.32 4.82 0.18
C THR A 64 0.94 6.22 0.37
N PRO A 65 0.72 6.90 1.51
CA PRO A 65 1.32 8.21 1.75
C PRO A 65 2.84 8.07 1.91
N GLU A 66 3.59 8.94 1.27
CA GLU A 66 5.05 8.87 1.25
C GLU A 66 5.67 9.93 2.18
N ALA A 67 6.61 9.50 3.01
CA ALA A 67 7.57 10.36 3.68
C ALA A 67 8.82 10.47 2.81
N GLN A 68 9.20 11.69 2.43
CA GLN A 68 10.42 11.93 1.67
C GLN A 68 11.55 12.37 2.59
N LEU A 69 12.65 11.63 2.56
CA LEU A 69 13.91 12.04 3.17
C LEU A 69 14.56 13.09 2.28
N SER A 70 14.71 14.31 2.80
CA SER A 70 15.14 15.48 2.04
C SER A 70 16.42 16.07 2.63
N PRO A 71 17.53 16.11 1.88
CA PRO A 71 18.78 16.69 2.34
C PRO A 71 18.73 18.23 2.30
N ILE A 72 19.22 18.86 3.38
CA ILE A 72 19.47 20.29 3.53
C ILE A 72 20.98 20.49 3.66
N GLU A 73 21.59 21.11 2.66
CA GLU A 73 23.01 21.44 2.66
C GLU A 73 23.32 22.54 3.68
N PHE A 74 24.44 22.42 4.40
CA PHE A 74 24.91 23.50 5.28
C PHE A 74 25.30 24.75 4.49
N SER A 75 25.69 24.57 3.21
CA SER A 75 25.91 25.67 2.26
C SER A 75 24.66 26.55 2.12
N LEU A 76 23.47 25.96 2.10
CA LEU A 76 22.19 26.66 1.97
C LEU A 76 21.87 27.45 3.22
N ALA A 77 22.08 26.85 4.40
CA ALA A 77 21.92 27.54 5.69
C ALA A 77 22.91 28.71 5.85
N ARG A 78 24.16 28.53 5.41
CA ARG A 78 25.20 29.58 5.41
C ARG A 78 24.85 30.74 4.48
N ARG A 79 24.44 30.44 3.25
CA ARG A 79 23.98 31.46 2.29
C ARG A 79 22.75 32.20 2.82
N PHE A 80 21.85 31.50 3.49
CA PHE A 80 20.69 32.11 4.15
C PHE A 80 21.12 33.09 5.25
N LEU A 81 22.07 32.71 6.11
CA LEU A 81 22.63 33.59 7.15
C LEU A 81 23.35 34.82 6.57
N GLN A 82 24.23 34.61 5.59
CA GLN A 82 24.98 35.70 4.95
C GLN A 82 24.04 36.73 4.31
N ASN A 83 22.95 36.25 3.70
CA ASN A 83 21.92 37.11 3.13
C ASN A 83 21.16 37.88 4.20
N MET A 84 20.84 37.27 5.36
CA MET A 84 20.24 37.98 6.49
C MET A 84 21.17 39.07 7.07
N LYS A 85 22.47 38.78 7.25
CA LYS A 85 23.48 39.76 7.71
C LYS A 85 23.58 40.95 6.76
N THR A 86 23.72 40.66 5.47
CA THR A 86 23.82 41.69 4.42
C THR A 86 22.56 42.58 4.37
N ALA A 87 21.38 41.99 4.60
CA ALA A 87 20.11 42.73 4.65
C ALA A 87 20.01 43.67 5.86
N VAL A 88 20.60 43.30 7.00
CA VAL A 88 20.63 44.15 8.21
C VAL A 88 21.66 45.27 8.08
N GLU A 89 22.84 44.98 7.53
CA GLU A 89 23.95 45.93 7.37
C GLU A 89 23.65 47.05 6.36
N ARG A 90 23.00 46.74 5.23
CA ARG A 90 22.81 47.69 4.12
C ARG A 90 21.63 48.65 4.27
N GLY A 91 20.80 48.48 5.31
CA GLY A 91 19.67 49.38 5.57
C GLY A 91 18.73 49.62 4.37
N LYS A 92 17.96 50.71 4.41
CA LYS A 92 16.82 50.98 3.52
C LYS A 92 17.15 51.13 2.02
N GLU A 93 18.41 51.26 1.63
CA GLU A 93 18.79 51.82 0.32
C GLU A 93 18.68 50.88 -0.89
N ARG A 94 18.54 49.56 -0.69
CA ARG A 94 18.34 48.58 -1.79
C ARG A 94 17.36 47.46 -1.43
N HIS A 95 16.30 47.79 -0.71
CA HIS A 95 15.38 46.84 -0.08
C HIS A 95 14.73 45.82 -1.04
N HIS A 96 14.57 46.14 -2.33
CA HIS A 96 13.87 45.30 -3.31
C HIS A 96 14.75 44.19 -3.90
N LEU A 97 16.02 44.47 -4.23
CA LEU A 97 16.95 43.47 -4.81
C LEU A 97 17.37 42.41 -3.79
N TYR A 98 17.60 42.79 -2.53
CA TYR A 98 17.94 41.84 -1.47
C TYR A 98 16.76 40.99 -1.03
N ARG A 99 15.54 41.55 -1.04
CA ARG A 99 14.32 40.78 -0.75
C ARG A 99 14.13 39.65 -1.75
N ASP A 100 14.49 39.83 -3.02
CA ASP A 100 14.38 38.80 -4.04
C ASP A 100 15.43 37.68 -3.83
N ALA A 101 16.69 38.04 -3.55
CA ALA A 101 17.75 37.06 -3.29
C ALA A 101 17.52 36.26 -1.99
N VAL A 102 17.18 36.94 -0.90
CA VAL A 102 16.82 36.30 0.38
C VAL A 102 15.56 35.45 0.22
N GLY A 103 14.57 35.97 -0.52
CA GLY A 103 13.33 35.26 -0.82
C GLY A 103 13.56 33.96 -1.59
N LYS A 104 14.43 33.95 -2.60
CA LYS A 104 14.78 32.73 -3.36
C LYS A 104 15.39 31.65 -2.47
N ILE A 105 16.36 32.02 -1.62
CA ILE A 105 17.01 31.05 -0.71
C ILE A 105 16.03 30.56 0.35
N LEU A 106 15.21 31.45 0.90
CA LEU A 106 14.17 31.10 1.85
C LEU A 106 13.15 30.13 1.23
N HIS A 107 12.73 30.39 -0.01
CA HIS A 107 11.84 29.52 -0.76
C HIS A 107 12.48 28.16 -1.06
N GLU A 108 13.78 28.15 -1.41
CA GLU A 108 14.54 26.93 -1.65
C GLU A 108 14.62 26.05 -0.39
N LEU A 109 14.92 26.64 0.77
CA LEU A 109 14.95 25.96 2.07
C LEU A 109 13.56 25.44 2.44
N LEU A 110 12.52 26.28 2.35
CA LEU A 110 11.16 25.88 2.68
C LEU A 110 10.61 24.79 1.76
N ARG A 111 11.04 24.74 0.48
CA ARG A 111 10.70 23.67 -0.45
C ARG A 111 11.28 22.31 -0.05
N LYS A 112 12.35 22.28 0.76
CA LYS A 112 12.89 21.04 1.34
C LYS A 112 11.98 20.44 2.43
N VAL A 113 10.94 21.14 2.85
CA VAL A 113 10.09 20.76 4.00
C VAL A 113 8.60 20.87 3.66
N MET A 114 8.24 21.66 2.65
CA MET A 114 6.87 21.91 2.21
C MET A 114 6.75 21.75 0.70
N ASP A 115 5.65 21.17 0.23
CA ASP A 115 5.40 20.98 -1.23
C ASP A 115 5.04 22.26 -1.96
N ALA A 116 4.21 23.09 -1.33
CA ALA A 116 3.79 24.37 -1.85
C ALA A 116 4.17 25.45 -0.82
N PRO A 117 5.43 25.92 -0.81
CA PRO A 117 5.82 27.00 0.07
C PRO A 117 4.96 28.25 -0.22
N PRO A 118 4.54 28.98 0.82
CA PRO A 118 3.69 30.14 0.67
C PRO A 118 4.40 31.22 -0.15
N ALA A 119 3.64 31.95 -0.98
CA ALA A 119 4.16 33.10 -1.70
C ALA A 119 4.81 34.08 -0.70
N ILE A 120 6.03 34.54 -1.04
CA ILE A 120 6.78 35.45 -0.18
C ILE A 120 6.17 36.84 -0.31
N ILE A 121 5.19 37.13 0.55
CA ILE A 121 4.58 38.45 0.64
C ILE A 121 5.49 39.35 1.49
N PRO A 122 5.81 40.57 1.04
CA PRO A 122 6.58 41.57 1.76
C PRO A 122 6.32 41.70 3.27
N TYR A 123 5.06 41.59 3.70
CA TYR A 123 4.62 41.81 5.08
C TYR A 123 4.71 40.57 5.98
N HIS A 124 5.11 39.42 5.44
CA HIS A 124 5.22 38.15 6.17
C HIS A 124 6.62 37.53 6.11
N SER A 125 7.61 38.27 5.58
CA SER A 125 8.95 37.75 5.40
C SER A 125 9.58 37.30 6.73
N GLU A 126 9.49 38.10 7.78
CA GLU A 126 10.07 37.87 9.11
C GLU A 126 9.56 36.56 9.73
N HIS A 127 8.27 36.28 9.55
CA HIS A 127 7.65 35.04 10.01
C HIS A 127 8.23 33.82 9.25
N LEU A 128 8.41 33.92 7.94
CA LEU A 128 8.99 32.84 7.15
C LEU A 128 10.48 32.63 7.46
N HIS A 129 11.26 33.69 7.71
CA HIS A 129 12.66 33.57 8.17
C HIS A 129 12.73 32.85 9.52
N SER A 130 11.85 33.26 10.45
CA SER A 130 11.73 32.63 11.75
C SER A 130 11.33 31.16 11.63
N LEU A 131 10.40 30.82 10.74
CA LEU A 131 9.94 29.45 10.51
C LEU A 131 11.05 28.59 9.89
N ALA A 132 11.79 29.10 8.92
CA ALA A 132 12.94 28.42 8.32
C ALA A 132 14.03 28.10 9.36
N LEU A 133 14.35 29.05 10.25
CA LEU A 133 15.32 28.80 11.33
C LEU A 133 14.82 27.78 12.36
N GLN A 134 13.53 27.81 12.67
CA GLN A 134 12.91 26.79 13.54
C GLN A 134 13.02 25.39 12.93
N VAL A 135 12.78 25.26 11.62
CA VAL A 135 12.99 24.00 10.89
C VAL A 135 14.46 23.59 10.95
N LEU A 136 15.39 24.47 10.62
CA LEU A 136 16.82 24.13 10.65
C LEU A 136 17.23 23.59 12.02
N CYS A 137 16.83 24.27 13.10
CA CYS A 137 17.19 23.86 14.46
C CYS A 137 16.52 22.55 14.87
N VAL A 138 15.20 22.42 14.71
CA VAL A 138 14.45 21.22 15.14
C VAL A 138 14.78 20.01 14.26
N GLY A 139 14.89 20.23 12.95
CA GLY A 139 15.30 19.22 11.98
C GLY A 139 16.69 18.69 12.28
N PHE A 140 17.64 19.56 12.60
CA PHE A 140 19.01 19.16 12.93
C PHE A 140 19.12 18.42 14.27
N ILE A 141 18.38 18.84 15.31
CA ILE A 141 18.30 18.06 16.56
C ILE A 141 17.71 16.68 16.31
N SER A 142 16.66 16.60 15.49
CA SER A 142 16.03 15.33 15.12
C SER A 142 16.98 14.45 14.31
N TYR A 143 17.74 15.03 13.37
CA TYR A 143 18.74 14.35 12.58
C TYR A 143 19.88 13.76 13.44
N ILE A 144 20.37 14.49 14.46
CA ILE A 144 21.37 13.97 15.40
C ILE A 144 20.87 12.72 16.14
N GLN A 145 19.55 12.57 16.28
CA GLN A 145 18.90 11.38 16.85
C GLN A 145 18.49 10.36 15.76
N ALA A 146 19.02 10.49 14.54
CA ALA A 146 18.66 9.70 13.37
C ALA A 146 17.15 9.72 13.05
N HIS A 147 16.42 10.75 13.49
CA HIS A 147 14.97 10.81 13.48
C HIS A 147 14.27 9.66 14.24
N ILE A 148 14.96 9.01 15.19
CA ILE A 148 14.44 7.88 15.96
C ILE A 148 13.94 8.36 17.32
N GLY A 149 12.66 8.07 17.60
CA GLY A 149 12.06 8.31 18.89
C GLY A 149 11.68 9.79 19.16
N PRO A 150 11.13 10.06 20.34
CA PRO A 150 10.65 11.39 20.67
C PRO A 150 11.81 12.35 20.96
N LEU A 151 11.67 13.60 20.50
CA LEU A 151 12.69 14.63 20.67
C LEU A 151 12.81 15.01 22.15
N GLN A 152 13.98 14.79 22.75
CA GLN A 152 14.24 15.19 24.12
C GLN A 152 15.40 16.21 24.21
N PRO A 153 15.12 17.51 24.01
CA PRO A 153 16.09 18.56 24.32
C PRO A 153 16.47 18.49 25.80
N PHE A 154 17.76 18.70 26.13
CA PHE A 154 18.27 18.66 27.51
C PHE A 154 17.57 19.63 28.49
N ILE A 155 16.87 20.63 27.94
CA ILE A 155 16.16 21.68 28.67
C ILE A 155 14.75 21.27 29.09
N LEU A 156 14.26 20.11 28.64
CA LEU A 156 12.91 19.62 28.90
C LEU A 156 12.97 18.28 29.63
N ASP A 157 12.23 18.20 30.73
CA ASP A 157 12.13 16.98 31.55
C ASP A 157 11.30 15.87 30.88
N ARG A 158 10.62 16.18 29.76
CA ARG A 158 9.74 15.24 29.05
C ARG A 158 10.09 15.16 27.56
N PRO A 159 10.13 13.94 27.00
CA PRO A 159 10.31 13.74 25.57
C PRO A 159 9.10 14.31 24.77
N LEU A 160 9.37 14.83 23.58
CA LEU A 160 8.41 15.49 22.71
C LEU A 160 8.08 14.63 21.49
N GLU A 161 6.86 14.12 21.44
CA GLU A 161 6.32 13.42 20.26
C GLU A 161 5.75 14.38 19.21
N ARG A 162 5.46 15.63 19.58
CA ARG A 162 4.84 16.62 18.68
C ARG A 162 5.31 18.04 18.99
N ILE A 163 5.75 18.74 17.95
CA ILE A 163 6.26 20.12 18.01
C ILE A 163 5.56 20.96 16.94
N VAL A 164 5.05 22.13 17.34
CA VAL A 164 4.43 23.10 16.42
C VAL A 164 5.33 24.32 16.28
N LEU A 165 5.81 24.58 15.05
CA LEU A 165 6.66 25.70 14.67
C LEU A 165 5.79 26.83 14.11
N LYS A 166 5.73 27.97 14.81
CA LYS A 166 4.83 29.10 14.48
C LYS A 166 5.55 30.32 13.90
N GLY A 167 6.85 30.22 13.64
CA GLY A 167 7.66 31.38 13.28
C GLY A 167 7.61 32.44 14.39
N CYS A 168 7.31 33.69 14.02
CA CYS A 168 7.20 34.83 14.94
C CYS A 168 5.76 35.38 15.07
N GLN A 169 4.72 34.57 14.77
CA GLN A 169 3.32 35.00 14.86
C GLN A 169 2.73 34.73 16.25
N ASP A 170 2.00 35.69 16.81
CA ASP A 170 1.19 35.49 18.02
C ASP A 170 -0.16 34.81 17.72
N TYR A 171 -0.67 34.16 18.76
CA TYR A 171 -1.70 33.11 18.79
C TYR A 171 -3.06 33.48 18.15
N ASP A 172 -3.28 34.74 17.76
CA ASP A 172 -4.62 35.31 17.55
C ASP A 172 -5.05 35.51 16.08
N ARG A 173 -4.21 35.12 15.11
CA ARG A 173 -4.61 35.11 13.68
C ARG A 173 -4.65 33.68 13.15
N SER A 174 -5.85 33.13 13.07
CA SER A 174 -6.22 31.79 12.58
C SER A 174 -5.87 31.48 11.10
N ARG A 175 -4.90 32.19 10.49
CA ARG A 175 -4.49 32.05 9.07
C ARG A 175 -2.96 32.04 8.85
N GLY A 176 -2.17 31.82 9.91
CA GLY A 176 -0.72 31.72 9.81
C GLY A 176 -0.19 30.41 9.25
N ASN A 177 0.81 30.47 8.37
CA ASN A 177 1.58 29.28 8.00
C ASN A 177 2.31 28.73 9.22
N HIS A 178 2.22 27.44 9.48
CA HIS A 178 2.94 26.78 10.57
C HIS A 178 3.37 25.40 10.11
N ILE A 179 4.41 24.86 10.76
CA ILE A 179 4.92 23.51 10.49
C ILE A 179 4.68 22.67 11.73
N VAL A 180 4.14 21.47 11.55
CA VAL A 180 3.99 20.49 12.62
C VAL A 180 5.01 19.39 12.37
N ALA A 181 5.91 19.18 13.33
CA ALA A 181 6.77 18.02 13.39
C ALA A 181 6.17 17.01 14.38
N GLU A 182 6.03 15.76 13.97
CA GLU A 182 5.38 14.71 14.76
C GLU A 182 6.17 13.41 14.62
N LEU A 183 6.29 12.68 15.73
CA LEU A 183 6.84 11.34 15.74
C LEU A 183 5.82 10.40 15.12
N VAL A 184 6.21 9.74 14.04
CA VAL A 184 5.40 8.73 13.36
C VAL A 184 6.22 7.47 13.16
N ASN A 185 5.52 6.34 13.04
CA ASN A 185 6.14 5.11 12.58
C ASN A 185 6.30 5.18 11.05
N LEU A 186 7.36 4.59 10.51
CA LEU A 186 7.58 4.45 9.06
C LEU A 186 7.45 2.98 8.64
N THR A 187 7.09 2.71 7.38
CA THR A 187 7.02 1.34 6.86
C THR A 187 8.44 0.73 6.83
N CYS A 188 8.56 -0.55 7.17
CA CYS A 188 9.81 -1.34 7.11
C CYS A 188 11.02 -0.91 7.98
N LEU A 189 11.06 0.28 8.60
CA LEU A 189 12.20 0.75 9.41
C LEU A 189 11.90 0.94 10.92
N GLY A 190 10.73 0.50 11.40
CA GLY A 190 10.37 0.49 12.82
C GLY A 190 10.75 -0.82 13.53
N HIS A 191 11.19 -0.75 14.80
CA HIS A 191 11.53 -1.93 15.60
C HIS A 191 10.32 -2.80 16.00
N VAL A 192 9.09 -2.25 15.97
CA VAL A 192 7.92 -2.93 16.57
C VAL A 192 6.61 -2.79 15.76
N TYR A 193 6.49 -1.85 14.81
CA TYR A 193 5.24 -1.64 14.04
C TYR A 193 5.52 -1.10 12.64
N GLN A 194 4.81 -1.61 11.61
CA GLN A 194 4.81 -1.01 10.28
C GLN A 194 4.10 0.34 10.36
N GLY A 195 4.85 1.41 10.13
CA GLY A 195 4.27 2.73 10.00
C GLY A 195 3.43 2.90 8.75
N PRO A 196 2.56 3.92 8.70
CA PRO A 196 1.68 4.16 7.56
C PRO A 196 2.38 4.83 6.37
N TYR A 197 3.64 5.24 6.53
CA TYR A 197 4.36 6.04 5.55
C TYR A 197 5.51 5.26 4.93
N ASP A 198 5.40 5.05 3.62
CA ASP A 198 6.51 4.53 2.83
C ASP A 198 7.60 5.59 2.74
N ILE A 199 8.86 5.16 2.69
CA ILE A 199 9.99 6.08 2.71
C ILE A 199 10.55 6.24 1.31
N ARG A 200 10.52 7.47 0.79
CA ARG A 200 11.23 7.85 -0.43
C ARG A 200 12.55 8.51 -0.06
N ALA A 201 13.68 7.88 -0.40
CA ALA A 201 15.00 8.38 -0.05
C ALA A 201 16.06 7.97 -1.08
N ARG A 202 17.16 8.71 -1.19
CA ARG A 202 18.35 8.22 -1.90
C ARG A 202 19.16 7.32 -0.98
N PRO A 203 19.80 6.24 -1.47
CA PRO A 203 20.67 5.39 -0.65
C PRO A 203 21.73 6.15 0.14
N CYS A 204 22.33 7.20 -0.43
CA CYS A 204 23.28 8.04 0.29
C CYS A 204 22.65 8.79 1.47
N ASP A 205 21.42 9.29 1.32
CA ASP A 205 20.69 9.97 2.40
C ASP A 205 20.30 8.98 3.52
N ILE A 206 19.96 7.74 3.17
CA ILE A 206 19.66 6.66 4.13
C ILE A 206 20.88 6.37 5.00
N LEU A 207 22.04 6.20 4.38
CA LEU A 207 23.29 5.92 5.08
C LEU A 207 23.75 7.11 5.92
N ASP A 208 23.60 8.33 5.42
CA ASP A 208 23.92 9.56 6.18
C ASP A 208 23.03 9.71 7.43
N THR A 209 21.76 9.29 7.35
CA THR A 209 20.80 9.44 8.46
C THR A 209 20.88 8.33 9.49
N TRP A 210 20.97 7.07 9.05
CA TRP A 210 20.78 5.88 9.89
C TRP A 210 22.03 4.99 10.02
N ALA A 211 23.21 5.51 9.68
CA ALA A 211 24.48 4.81 9.89
C ALA A 211 24.67 4.32 11.36
N PRO A 212 25.45 3.25 11.57
CA PRO A 212 26.35 2.57 10.63
C PRO A 212 25.62 1.66 9.63
N GLY A 213 25.91 1.83 8.34
CA GLY A 213 25.38 1.01 7.25
C GLY A 213 26.40 0.85 6.13
N GLU A 214 26.22 -0.16 5.28
CA GLU A 214 27.16 -0.51 4.20
C GLU A 214 26.42 -0.74 2.89
N LEU A 215 27.02 -0.32 1.78
CA LEU A 215 26.59 -0.72 0.45
C LEU A 215 27.15 -2.12 0.16
N VAL A 216 26.28 -3.08 -0.15
CA VAL A 216 26.66 -4.47 -0.38
C VAL A 216 26.76 -4.73 -1.87
N SER A 217 27.95 -5.09 -2.35
CA SER A 217 28.23 -5.45 -3.74
C SER A 217 28.54 -6.94 -3.89
N ARG A 218 28.10 -7.55 -5.00
CA ARG A 218 28.24 -9.00 -5.24
C ARG A 218 29.64 -9.43 -5.73
N SER A 219 30.45 -8.49 -6.22
CA SER A 219 31.80 -8.75 -6.72
C SER A 219 32.65 -7.48 -6.67
N GLU A 220 33.95 -7.60 -6.40
CA GLU A 220 34.92 -6.49 -6.41
C GLU A 220 35.00 -5.75 -7.76
N LYS A 221 34.53 -6.38 -8.85
CA LYS A 221 34.54 -5.79 -10.20
C LYS A 221 33.27 -5.01 -10.54
N SER A 222 32.21 -5.11 -9.75
CA SER A 222 30.97 -4.37 -9.98
C SER A 222 30.97 -3.11 -9.10
N SER A 223 31.05 -1.95 -9.74
CA SER A 223 31.08 -0.65 -9.05
C SER A 223 29.74 -0.24 -8.44
N SER A 224 28.67 -1.00 -8.70
CA SER A 224 27.31 -0.65 -8.28
C SER A 224 26.80 -1.63 -7.23
N PRO A 225 26.27 -1.13 -6.10
CA PRO A 225 25.78 -1.98 -5.02
C PRO A 225 24.46 -2.67 -5.36
N SER A 226 24.23 -3.84 -4.78
CA SER A 226 23.01 -4.64 -4.95
C SER A 226 22.06 -4.61 -3.74
N ALA A 227 22.53 -4.14 -2.59
CA ALA A 227 21.71 -3.96 -1.39
C ALA A 227 22.35 -2.92 -0.44
N ILE A 228 21.59 -2.49 0.57
CA ILE A 228 22.07 -1.59 1.63
C ILE A 228 21.93 -2.34 2.96
N ARG A 229 23.02 -2.56 3.70
CA ARG A 229 22.99 -3.10 5.06
C ARG A 229 22.73 -1.98 6.05
N LEU A 230 21.71 -2.11 6.88
CA LEU A 230 21.30 -1.09 7.85
C LEU A 230 20.66 -1.74 9.08
N GLY A 231 21.08 -1.34 10.29
CA GLY A 231 20.41 -1.75 11.54
C GLY A 231 20.34 -3.27 11.77
N GLY A 232 21.34 -4.03 11.30
CA GLY A 232 21.35 -5.50 11.41
C GLY A 232 20.55 -6.26 10.35
N GLY A 233 19.95 -5.56 9.38
CA GLY A 233 19.27 -6.13 8.21
C GLY A 233 19.74 -5.52 6.90
N PHE A 234 18.98 -5.77 5.83
CA PHE A 234 19.28 -5.42 4.44
C PHE A 234 18.06 -4.80 3.76
N ILE A 235 18.23 -3.61 3.20
CA ILE A 235 17.32 -3.04 2.22
C ILE A 235 17.70 -3.62 0.87
N SER A 236 16.81 -4.45 0.32
CA SER A 236 17.03 -5.12 -0.95
C SER A 236 16.06 -4.57 -1.99
N PRO A 237 16.46 -4.49 -3.28
CA PRO A 237 15.54 -4.18 -4.35
C PRO A 237 14.38 -5.18 -4.36
N PRO A 238 13.20 -4.78 -4.88
CA PRO A 238 12.11 -5.73 -5.07
C PRO A 238 12.62 -6.93 -5.84
N SER A 239 12.15 -8.13 -5.47
CA SER A 239 12.27 -9.26 -6.39
C SER A 239 11.63 -8.86 -7.71
N SER A 240 12.17 -9.37 -8.82
CA SER A 240 11.56 -9.33 -10.16
C SER A 240 10.06 -9.63 -10.20
N ASP A 241 9.53 -10.26 -9.15
CA ASP A 241 8.18 -10.81 -9.01
C ASP A 241 7.22 -9.89 -8.20
N ALA A 242 7.66 -8.70 -7.77
CA ALA A 242 6.83 -7.75 -7.04
C ALA A 242 6.47 -6.55 -7.92
N GLU A 243 5.16 -6.36 -8.18
CA GLU A 243 4.64 -5.19 -8.90
C GLU A 243 4.80 -3.87 -8.12
N ASP A 244 5.17 -3.94 -6.85
CA ASP A 244 5.60 -2.78 -6.08
C ASP A 244 7.07 -2.53 -6.39
N SER A 245 7.39 -1.39 -7.01
CA SER A 245 8.77 -0.89 -7.23
C SER A 245 9.48 -0.51 -5.91
N LYS A 246 8.99 -1.06 -4.80
CA LYS A 246 9.36 -0.73 -3.44
C LYS A 246 10.39 -1.72 -2.95
N TYR A 247 11.41 -1.16 -2.34
CA TYR A 247 12.45 -1.85 -1.62
C TYR A 247 11.89 -2.31 -0.27
N HIS A 248 12.45 -3.39 0.24
CA HIS A 248 12.07 -3.92 1.54
C HIS A 248 13.28 -4.07 2.43
N TRP A 249 13.13 -3.70 3.70
CA TRP A 249 14.08 -4.05 4.74
C TRP A 249 13.74 -5.46 5.26
N ASP A 250 14.72 -6.35 5.23
CA ASP A 250 14.62 -7.72 5.72
C ASP A 250 15.88 -8.05 6.55
N THR A 251 15.78 -8.90 7.55
CA THR A 251 16.93 -9.38 8.33
C THR A 251 17.88 -10.25 7.51
N CYS A 252 17.43 -10.77 6.36
CA CYS A 252 18.21 -11.64 5.49
C CYS A 252 18.44 -11.02 4.11
N LEU A 253 19.67 -11.09 3.60
CA LEU A 253 20.00 -10.65 2.25
C LEU A 253 19.53 -11.68 1.20
N ARG A 254 18.64 -11.27 0.29
CA ARG A 254 18.26 -12.08 -0.88
C ARG A 254 19.18 -11.73 -2.05
N LEU A 255 20.06 -12.65 -2.42
CA LEU A 255 20.87 -12.52 -3.63
C LEU A 255 20.04 -12.97 -4.83
N LEU A 256 19.45 -12.03 -5.56
CA LEU A 256 18.78 -12.30 -6.84
C LEU A 256 19.80 -12.84 -7.85
N GLU A 257 19.40 -13.75 -8.74
CA GLU A 257 20.27 -14.31 -9.77
C GLU A 257 20.77 -13.21 -10.73
N SER A 258 19.88 -12.26 -11.08
CA SER A 258 20.19 -11.01 -11.78
C SER A 258 20.01 -9.80 -10.85
N PRO A 259 21.09 -9.18 -10.34
CA PRO A 259 20.98 -8.11 -9.35
C PRO A 259 20.49 -6.81 -9.99
N VAL A 260 19.39 -6.27 -9.45
CA VAL A 260 19.02 -4.86 -9.69
C VAL A 260 20.06 -4.00 -8.99
N LEU A 261 20.78 -3.21 -9.77
CA LEU A 261 21.82 -2.32 -9.24
C LEU A 261 21.20 -1.08 -8.61
N ILE A 262 21.62 -0.77 -7.40
CA ILE A 262 21.20 0.41 -6.66
C ILE A 262 22.13 1.56 -7.05
N ALA A 263 21.60 2.57 -7.73
CA ALA A 263 22.33 3.80 -7.94
C ALA A 263 22.31 4.63 -6.64
N PRO A 264 23.47 4.97 -6.03
CA PRO A 264 23.51 5.64 -4.71
C PRO A 264 22.79 7.00 -4.66
N ASN A 265 22.66 7.64 -5.82
CA ASN A 265 22.09 8.97 -5.97
C ASN A 265 20.65 8.97 -6.51
N GLU A 266 20.10 7.81 -6.87
CA GLU A 266 18.72 7.70 -7.34
C GLU A 266 17.78 7.43 -6.17
N SER A 267 16.59 8.03 -6.22
CA SER A 267 15.61 7.87 -5.16
C SER A 267 14.93 6.50 -5.25
N ILE A 268 14.90 5.79 -4.13
CA ILE A 268 14.18 4.54 -3.94
C ILE A 268 12.98 4.75 -3.01
N ILE A 269 11.99 3.85 -3.07
CA ILE A 269 10.81 3.84 -2.17
C ILE A 269 10.90 2.57 -1.31
N ILE A 270 10.63 2.63 -0.01
CA ILE A 270 10.66 1.49 0.92
C ILE A 270 9.27 1.31 1.56
N GLY A 271 8.62 0.14 1.44
CA GLY A 271 7.30 -0.12 2.08
C GLY A 271 6.54 -1.40 1.66
N GLY A 272 5.51 -1.84 2.43
CA GLY A 272 4.60 -2.99 2.15
C GLY A 272 3.77 -3.50 3.38
N LEU A 273 2.50 -3.95 3.18
CA LEU A 273 1.58 -4.46 4.23
C LEU A 273 1.73 -5.97 4.52
N VAL A 274 1.92 -6.76 3.47
CA VAL A 274 2.24 -8.19 3.54
C VAL A 274 3.67 -8.42 3.07
N ASN A 275 4.46 -9.10 3.89
CA ASN A 275 5.85 -9.44 3.60
C ASN A 275 5.98 -10.91 3.22
N VAL A 276 6.81 -11.23 2.23
CA VAL A 276 7.22 -12.62 1.97
C VAL A 276 8.31 -12.99 2.96
N ASN A 277 8.14 -14.05 3.75
CA ASN A 277 9.21 -14.61 4.59
C ASN A 277 10.04 -15.63 3.81
N SER A 278 11.21 -15.19 3.33
CA SER A 278 12.18 -16.05 2.64
C SER A 278 12.91 -17.03 3.56
N ALA A 279 12.95 -16.79 4.88
CA ALA A 279 13.55 -17.71 5.84
C ALA A 279 12.63 -18.91 6.17
N CYS A 280 11.43 -18.97 5.59
CA CYS A 280 10.52 -20.08 5.76
C CYS A 280 11.09 -21.35 5.10
N LYS A 281 11.40 -22.36 5.91
CA LYS A 281 11.92 -23.66 5.45
C LYS A 281 10.81 -24.64 5.07
N ASN A 282 9.74 -24.16 4.44
CA ASN A 282 8.67 -25.04 3.99
C ASN A 282 9.06 -25.76 2.71
N GLU A 283 8.93 -27.08 2.71
CA GLU A 283 9.07 -27.92 1.53
C GLU A 283 7.68 -28.16 0.95
N GLU A 284 7.44 -27.64 -0.26
CA GLU A 284 6.12 -27.72 -0.90
C GLU A 284 5.64 -29.17 -1.04
N GLN A 285 6.54 -30.09 -1.39
CA GLN A 285 6.22 -31.52 -1.51
C GLN A 285 5.69 -32.12 -0.20
N ALA A 286 6.35 -31.80 0.92
CA ALA A 286 5.97 -32.29 2.24
C ALA A 286 4.61 -31.70 2.67
N CYS A 287 4.43 -30.39 2.49
CA CYS A 287 3.18 -29.69 2.79
C CYS A 287 2.01 -30.24 1.95
N TRP A 288 2.21 -30.43 0.65
CA TRP A 288 1.20 -30.95 -0.26
C TRP A 288 0.82 -32.40 0.09
N THR A 289 1.82 -33.26 0.34
CA THR A 289 1.59 -34.66 0.72
C THR A 289 0.84 -34.77 2.06
N SER A 290 1.20 -33.93 3.05
CA SER A 290 0.49 -33.88 4.34
C SER A 290 -0.98 -33.44 4.21
N SER A 291 -1.32 -32.78 3.10
CA SER A 291 -2.66 -32.25 2.82
C SER A 291 -3.53 -33.19 2.00
N LEU A 292 -3.02 -34.36 1.56
CA LEU A 292 -3.74 -35.31 0.72
C LEU A 292 -5.14 -35.67 1.26
N GLY A 293 -5.25 -35.93 2.56
CA GLY A 293 -6.52 -36.28 3.20
C GLY A 293 -7.51 -35.12 3.35
N LYS A 294 -7.12 -33.90 2.97
CA LYS A 294 -7.94 -32.68 3.04
C LYS A 294 -8.33 -32.15 1.66
N PHE A 295 -7.79 -32.73 0.59
CA PHE A 295 -8.12 -32.28 -0.77
C PHE A 295 -9.47 -32.81 -1.21
N GLU A 296 -10.17 -31.98 -1.96
CA GLU A 296 -11.35 -32.34 -2.73
C GLU A 296 -11.06 -32.12 -4.23
N GLU A 297 -11.96 -32.58 -5.09
CA GLU A 297 -11.84 -32.43 -6.54
C GLU A 297 -12.49 -31.12 -6.99
N LEU A 298 -11.75 -30.29 -7.73
CA LEU A 298 -12.26 -29.06 -8.34
C LEU A 298 -13.42 -29.36 -9.29
N GLY A 299 -14.39 -28.43 -9.33
CA GLY A 299 -15.59 -28.55 -10.16
C GLY A 299 -16.63 -29.54 -9.62
N THR A 300 -16.41 -30.15 -8.45
CA THR A 300 -17.40 -31.02 -7.82
C THR A 300 -18.15 -30.28 -6.70
N HIS A 301 -19.48 -30.39 -6.69
CA HIS A 301 -20.34 -29.79 -5.68
C HIS A 301 -21.42 -30.77 -5.25
N ARG A 302 -21.82 -30.69 -3.98
CA ARG A 302 -23.02 -31.37 -3.50
C ARG A 302 -24.25 -30.69 -4.10
N SER A 303 -25.34 -31.44 -4.25
CA SER A 303 -26.61 -30.89 -4.76
C SER A 303 -27.03 -29.66 -3.96
N PHE A 304 -27.27 -28.55 -4.66
CA PHE A 304 -27.77 -27.31 -4.08
C PHE A 304 -29.00 -26.85 -4.85
N PHE A 305 -29.88 -26.12 -4.16
CA PHE A 305 -31.06 -25.55 -4.79
C PHE A 305 -30.69 -24.30 -5.55
N GLU A 306 -30.97 -24.31 -6.85
CA GLU A 306 -30.81 -23.16 -7.71
C GLU A 306 -32.20 -22.62 -8.04
N ALA A 307 -32.52 -21.38 -7.61
CA ALA A 307 -33.79 -20.77 -7.93
C ALA A 307 -33.89 -20.53 -9.45
N LYS A 308 -34.84 -21.18 -10.13
CA LYS A 308 -34.97 -21.13 -11.60
C LYS A 308 -36.19 -20.36 -12.10
N GLU A 309 -37.38 -20.48 -11.52
CA GLU A 309 -38.56 -19.61 -11.74
C GLU A 309 -39.76 -20.10 -10.90
N TYR A 310 -40.79 -19.26 -10.72
CA TYR A 310 -42.08 -19.64 -10.13
C TYR A 310 -43.21 -19.53 -11.17
N GLN A 311 -44.16 -20.46 -11.14
CA GLN A 311 -45.18 -20.68 -12.16
C GLN A 311 -46.57 -20.17 -11.76
N PHE A 312 -47.44 -20.03 -12.77
CA PHE A 312 -48.86 -19.70 -12.66
C PHE A 312 -49.73 -20.97 -12.62
N GLY A 313 -50.83 -20.93 -11.87
CA GLY A 313 -51.87 -21.96 -11.85
C GLY A 313 -53.18 -21.44 -12.46
N PHE A 314 -53.86 -22.31 -13.22
CA PHE A 314 -55.20 -22.07 -13.75
C PHE A 314 -56.13 -23.09 -13.11
N GLN A 315 -57.23 -22.65 -12.48
CA GLN A 315 -58.24 -23.55 -11.94
C GLN A 315 -59.61 -23.04 -12.37
N GLY A 316 -60.36 -23.88 -13.09
CA GLY A 316 -61.70 -23.58 -13.60
C GLY A 316 -62.66 -24.73 -13.33
N GLY A 317 -63.80 -24.42 -12.74
CA GLY A 317 -64.96 -25.30 -12.59
C GLY A 317 -66.25 -24.59 -13.03
N PRO A 318 -67.38 -25.29 -13.13
CA PRO A 318 -68.60 -24.79 -13.79
C PRO A 318 -69.12 -23.45 -13.25
N ASP A 319 -68.87 -23.17 -11.96
CA ASP A 319 -69.43 -22.01 -11.26
C ASP A 319 -68.37 -21.06 -10.66
N ASN A 320 -67.07 -21.24 -10.91
CA ASN A 320 -66.03 -20.34 -10.41
C ASN A 320 -64.84 -20.21 -11.37
N PHE A 321 -64.45 -18.96 -11.63
CA PHE A 321 -63.25 -18.59 -12.38
C PHE A 321 -62.33 -17.75 -11.47
N SER A 322 -61.18 -18.30 -11.08
CA SER A 322 -60.15 -17.53 -10.36
C SER A 322 -58.90 -17.35 -11.22
N LEU A 323 -58.66 -16.12 -11.68
CA LEU A 323 -57.39 -15.71 -12.29
C LEU A 323 -56.52 -15.07 -11.20
N THR A 324 -55.55 -15.80 -10.66
CA THR A 324 -54.57 -15.22 -9.72
C THR A 324 -53.42 -14.61 -10.52
N GLY A 325 -53.46 -13.28 -10.72
CA GLY A 325 -52.40 -12.53 -11.38
C GLY A 325 -51.30 -12.11 -10.40
N ASN A 326 -50.15 -12.80 -10.39
CA ASN A 326 -48.95 -12.32 -9.69
C ASN A 326 -48.07 -11.52 -10.65
N LYS A 327 -47.60 -10.33 -10.25
CA LYS A 327 -46.61 -9.57 -11.01
C LYS A 327 -45.23 -10.25 -10.88
N VAL A 328 -44.90 -11.11 -11.85
CA VAL A 328 -43.62 -11.85 -11.87
C VAL A 328 -42.54 -10.98 -12.52
N TRP A 329 -41.55 -10.59 -11.72
CA TRP A 329 -40.31 -10.03 -12.24
C TRP A 329 -39.40 -11.19 -12.65
N SER A 330 -39.18 -11.38 -13.96
CA SER A 330 -38.20 -12.36 -14.43
C SER A 330 -36.81 -11.81 -14.23
N LYS A 331 -36.11 -12.31 -13.21
CA LYS A 331 -34.72 -11.98 -12.97
C LYS A 331 -33.86 -12.69 -14.01
N ARG A 332 -33.51 -11.99 -15.09
CA ARG A 332 -32.41 -12.44 -15.95
C ARG A 332 -31.17 -12.57 -15.08
N ARG A 333 -30.60 -13.78 -14.99
CA ARG A 333 -29.36 -13.99 -14.24
C ARG A 333 -28.30 -13.08 -14.85
N GLY A 334 -27.72 -12.23 -14.00
CA GLY A 334 -26.53 -11.48 -14.38
C GLY A 334 -25.42 -12.44 -14.75
N ARG A 335 -24.65 -12.11 -15.77
CA ARG A 335 -23.47 -12.89 -16.18
C ARG A 335 -22.25 -12.35 -15.45
N THR A 336 -21.42 -13.23 -14.91
CA THR A 336 -20.19 -12.81 -14.21
C THR A 336 -19.12 -12.41 -15.22
N ILE A 337 -18.26 -11.46 -14.85
CA ILE A 337 -17.13 -11.08 -15.72
C ILE A 337 -16.18 -12.28 -15.93
N LYS A 338 -16.06 -13.16 -14.92
CA LYS A 338 -15.32 -14.42 -14.99
C LYS A 338 -15.84 -15.33 -16.12
N SER A 339 -17.14 -15.67 -16.09
CA SER A 339 -17.76 -16.51 -17.13
C SER A 339 -17.70 -15.86 -18.51
N ARG A 340 -17.91 -14.53 -18.59
CA ARG A 340 -17.78 -13.78 -19.85
C ARG A 340 -16.39 -13.91 -20.47
N ASN A 341 -15.34 -13.81 -19.68
CA ASN A 341 -13.97 -13.84 -20.19
C ASN A 341 -13.49 -15.26 -20.48
N LEU A 342 -13.96 -16.27 -19.74
CA LEU A 342 -13.65 -17.67 -20.01
C LEU A 342 -14.33 -18.21 -21.28
N GLU A 343 -15.44 -17.64 -21.73
CA GLU A 343 -16.08 -18.07 -22.99
C GLU A 343 -15.44 -17.48 -24.25
N GLN A 344 -14.44 -16.60 -24.12
CA GLN A 344 -13.76 -15.99 -25.26
C GLN A 344 -12.67 -16.89 -25.85
N GLU A 345 -12.27 -16.55 -27.07
CA GLU A 345 -11.16 -17.18 -27.79
C GLU A 345 -9.82 -16.97 -27.08
N ASP A 346 -8.90 -17.93 -27.24
CA ASP A 346 -7.66 -17.99 -26.45
C ASP A 346 -6.76 -16.75 -26.60
N TYR A 347 -6.70 -16.14 -27.78
CA TYR A 347 -5.88 -14.95 -28.02
C TYR A 347 -6.40 -13.71 -27.27
N LEU A 348 -7.70 -13.68 -26.92
CA LEU A 348 -8.29 -12.60 -26.12
C LEU A 348 -7.97 -12.73 -24.62
N LEU A 349 -7.37 -13.85 -24.20
CA LEU A 349 -6.95 -14.06 -22.80
C LEU A 349 -5.70 -13.27 -22.44
N VAL A 350 -4.88 -12.87 -23.42
CA VAL A 350 -3.60 -12.18 -23.16
C VAL A 350 -3.80 -10.81 -22.48
N PRO A 351 -4.69 -9.92 -22.96
CA PRO A 351 -5.03 -8.69 -22.24
C PRO A 351 -5.55 -8.94 -20.81
N PHE A 352 -6.21 -10.08 -20.58
CA PHE A 352 -6.78 -10.43 -19.27
C PHE A 352 -5.73 -10.72 -18.20
N LEU A 353 -4.50 -11.05 -18.59
CA LEU A 353 -3.43 -11.37 -17.64
C LEU A 353 -3.09 -10.21 -16.71
N ASN A 354 -3.34 -8.96 -17.12
CA ASN A 354 -3.02 -7.78 -16.31
C ASN A 354 -4.08 -7.44 -15.27
N PHE A 355 -5.20 -8.18 -15.21
CA PHE A 355 -6.24 -7.92 -14.23
C PHE A 355 -5.91 -8.51 -12.86
N TYR A 356 -6.21 -7.77 -11.80
CA TYR A 356 -6.05 -8.17 -10.40
C TYR A 356 -7.20 -9.06 -9.92
N TRP A 357 -7.35 -10.23 -10.55
CA TRP A 357 -8.36 -11.22 -10.21
C TRP A 357 -7.76 -12.49 -9.57
N GLY A 358 -6.44 -12.59 -9.52
CA GLY A 358 -5.74 -13.68 -8.86
C GLY A 358 -5.77 -13.51 -7.34
N ILE A 359 -5.96 -14.62 -6.62
CA ILE A 359 -5.81 -14.69 -5.17
C ILE A 359 -4.76 -15.73 -4.84
N ARG A 360 -3.64 -15.26 -4.31
CA ARG A 360 -2.56 -16.09 -3.80
C ARG A 360 -2.75 -16.28 -2.31
N VAL A 361 -2.88 -17.52 -1.86
CA VAL A 361 -3.04 -17.88 -0.44
C VAL A 361 -1.78 -18.56 0.06
N SER A 362 -1.19 -18.05 1.14
CA SER A 362 -0.06 -18.71 1.77
C SER A 362 -0.50 -19.91 2.60
N TYR A 363 0.05 -21.08 2.29
CA TYR A 363 -0.18 -22.29 3.05
C TYR A 363 0.27 -22.17 4.51
N CYS A 364 1.40 -21.48 4.75
CA CYS A 364 1.99 -21.39 6.09
C CYS A 364 1.11 -20.61 7.07
N THR A 365 0.61 -19.46 6.64
CA THR A 365 -0.03 -18.48 7.52
C THR A 365 -1.54 -18.38 7.30
N GLY A 366 -2.04 -18.66 6.09
CA GLY A 366 -3.43 -18.38 5.68
C GLY A 366 -3.68 -16.90 5.35
N VAL A 367 -2.62 -16.12 5.14
CA VAL A 367 -2.70 -14.76 4.57
C VAL A 367 -2.94 -14.88 3.07
N ALA A 368 -3.92 -14.13 2.57
CA ALA A 368 -4.26 -14.05 1.15
C ALA A 368 -3.89 -12.68 0.59
N GLN A 369 -3.48 -12.65 -0.67
CA GLN A 369 -3.10 -11.43 -1.39
C GLN A 369 -3.72 -11.43 -2.80
N ARG A 370 -4.24 -10.28 -3.21
CA ARG A 370 -4.66 -10.04 -4.59
C ARG A 370 -3.43 -9.87 -5.49
N VAL A 371 -3.40 -10.59 -6.60
CA VAL A 371 -2.30 -10.54 -7.58
C VAL A 371 -2.86 -10.45 -8.99
N SER A 372 -2.05 -9.97 -9.94
CA SER A 372 -2.41 -10.04 -11.36
C SER A 372 -2.54 -11.49 -11.82
N LEU A 373 -3.40 -11.73 -12.82
CA LEU A 373 -3.55 -13.06 -13.41
C LEU A 373 -2.27 -13.56 -14.05
N ARG A 374 -1.41 -12.64 -14.51
CA ARG A 374 -0.08 -12.95 -15.03
C ARG A 374 0.82 -13.58 -13.98
N GLN A 375 0.88 -12.99 -12.78
CA GLN A 375 1.62 -13.55 -11.66
C GLN A 375 1.06 -14.91 -11.23
N LEU A 376 -0.27 -15.02 -11.18
CA LEU A 376 -0.93 -16.30 -10.91
C LEU A 376 -0.55 -17.36 -11.94
N VAL A 377 -0.53 -17.01 -13.24
CA VAL A 377 -0.11 -17.93 -14.29
C VAL A 377 1.35 -18.34 -14.07
N ALA A 378 2.25 -17.39 -13.84
CA ALA A 378 3.67 -17.66 -13.59
C ALA A 378 3.88 -18.69 -12.46
N ASP A 379 3.20 -18.47 -11.33
CA ASP A 379 3.28 -19.35 -10.16
C ASP A 379 2.78 -20.79 -10.45
N LEU A 380 1.91 -20.96 -11.46
CA LEU A 380 1.28 -22.25 -11.77
C LEU A 380 1.84 -22.95 -13.02
N LEU A 381 2.57 -22.25 -13.89
CA LEU A 381 3.08 -22.77 -15.16
C LEU A 381 3.84 -24.10 -14.99
N LEU A 382 4.69 -24.20 -13.96
CA LEU A 382 5.46 -25.42 -13.69
C LEU A 382 4.59 -26.63 -13.31
N ALA A 383 3.50 -26.41 -12.58
CA ALA A 383 2.59 -27.49 -12.21
C ALA A 383 1.80 -27.99 -13.43
N PHE A 384 1.38 -27.08 -14.30
CA PHE A 384 0.61 -27.39 -15.51
C PHE A 384 1.46 -27.93 -16.65
N SER A 385 2.71 -27.48 -16.81
CA SER A 385 3.59 -28.04 -17.87
C SER A 385 3.79 -29.55 -17.71
N LYS A 386 3.76 -30.04 -16.47
CA LYS A 386 3.85 -31.47 -16.13
C LYS A 386 2.59 -32.27 -16.47
N THR A 387 1.45 -31.65 -16.79
CA THR A 387 0.25 -32.39 -17.25
C THR A 387 0.43 -32.92 -18.66
N TYR A 388 1.31 -32.30 -19.45
CA TYR A 388 1.57 -32.71 -20.83
C TYR A 388 2.58 -33.88 -20.85
N THR A 389 2.12 -35.03 -21.36
CA THR A 389 2.92 -36.26 -21.39
C THR A 389 3.67 -36.47 -22.72
N SER A 390 3.25 -35.79 -23.80
CA SER A 390 3.86 -35.92 -25.13
C SER A 390 5.30 -35.40 -25.15
N LYS A 391 6.14 -36.01 -26.01
CA LYS A 391 7.56 -35.63 -26.13
C LYS A 391 7.71 -34.22 -26.67
N GLU A 392 6.83 -33.84 -27.60
CA GLU A 392 6.78 -32.55 -28.26
C GLU A 392 6.48 -31.44 -27.26
N ALA A 393 5.45 -31.61 -26.41
CA ALA A 393 5.10 -30.62 -25.38
C ALA A 393 6.19 -30.46 -24.32
N LYS A 394 6.86 -31.55 -23.93
CA LYS A 394 8.01 -31.49 -23.01
C LYS A 394 9.17 -30.69 -23.62
N LYS A 395 9.45 -30.88 -24.90
CA LYS A 395 10.47 -30.11 -25.62
C LYS A 395 10.09 -28.63 -25.69
N SER A 396 8.84 -28.31 -26.05
CA SER A 396 8.35 -26.92 -26.08
C SER A 396 8.42 -26.25 -24.71
N TRP A 397 8.08 -26.94 -23.62
CA TRP A 397 8.24 -26.41 -22.27
C TRP A 397 9.70 -26.15 -21.91
N GLN A 398 10.61 -27.09 -22.20
CA GLN A 398 12.04 -26.93 -21.94
C GLN A 398 12.62 -25.74 -22.70
N GLU A 399 12.20 -25.55 -23.96
CA GLU A 399 12.60 -24.41 -24.79
C GLU A 399 12.10 -23.09 -24.19
N LEU A 400 10.82 -23.01 -23.81
CA LEU A 400 10.24 -21.84 -23.14
C LEU A 400 10.93 -21.50 -21.81
N GLN A 401 11.30 -22.52 -21.03
CA GLN A 401 11.95 -22.33 -19.74
C GLN A 401 13.41 -21.89 -19.89
N SER A 402 14.17 -22.52 -20.79
CA SER A 402 15.63 -22.30 -20.88
C SER A 402 16.04 -21.16 -21.81
N GLN A 403 15.30 -20.92 -22.90
CA GLN A 403 15.66 -19.93 -23.91
C GLN A 403 14.85 -18.64 -23.79
N TYR A 404 13.58 -18.76 -23.38
CA TYR A 404 12.63 -17.64 -23.37
C TYR A 404 12.26 -17.16 -21.96
N TYR A 405 12.74 -17.81 -20.89
CA TYR A 405 12.53 -17.41 -19.49
C TYR A 405 11.06 -17.07 -19.20
N ILE A 406 10.16 -18.00 -19.55
CA ILE A 406 8.72 -17.74 -19.53
C ILE A 406 8.20 -17.35 -18.15
N ILE A 407 8.71 -17.96 -17.07
CA ILE A 407 8.23 -17.69 -15.71
C ILE A 407 8.60 -16.26 -15.32
N GLU A 408 9.87 -15.90 -15.51
CA GLU A 408 10.42 -14.60 -15.20
C GLU A 408 9.75 -13.50 -16.04
N THR A 409 9.46 -13.77 -17.31
CA THR A 409 8.77 -12.83 -18.19
C THR A 409 7.35 -12.53 -17.70
N PHE A 410 6.60 -13.56 -17.29
CA PHE A 410 5.27 -13.39 -16.72
C PHE A 410 5.31 -12.74 -15.33
N GLN A 411 6.42 -12.80 -14.61
CA GLN A 411 6.56 -12.09 -13.33
C GLN A 411 6.90 -10.61 -13.55
N THR A 412 7.86 -10.32 -14.43
CA THR A 412 8.51 -9.00 -14.57
C THR A 412 7.85 -8.01 -15.51
N SER A 413 7.00 -8.44 -16.44
CA SER A 413 6.43 -7.54 -17.44
C SER A 413 5.70 -6.37 -16.76
N ASN A 414 5.85 -5.12 -17.19
CA ASN A 414 5.20 -3.99 -16.52
C ASN A 414 3.91 -3.54 -17.21
N SER A 415 3.66 -4.02 -18.43
CA SER A 415 2.50 -3.64 -19.23
C SER A 415 1.93 -4.80 -20.05
N ALA A 416 0.67 -4.63 -20.46
CA ALA A 416 0.02 -5.54 -21.40
C ALA A 416 0.75 -5.61 -22.75
N GLN A 417 1.36 -4.49 -23.14
CA GLN A 417 2.05 -4.37 -24.42
C GLN A 417 3.34 -5.19 -24.42
N GLU A 418 4.16 -5.08 -23.37
CA GLU A 418 5.41 -5.85 -23.25
C GLU A 418 5.18 -7.36 -23.36
N LEU A 419 4.17 -7.89 -22.66
CA LEU A 419 3.84 -9.31 -22.72
C LEU A 419 3.31 -9.72 -24.10
N SER A 420 2.48 -8.87 -24.72
CA SER A 420 1.97 -9.11 -26.07
C SER A 420 3.07 -9.11 -27.12
N ASP A 421 4.02 -8.18 -27.01
CA ASP A 421 5.19 -8.08 -27.90
C ASP A 421 6.09 -9.30 -27.74
N TRP A 422 6.35 -9.73 -26.50
CA TRP A 422 7.10 -10.96 -26.23
C TRP A 422 6.41 -12.19 -26.83
N LEU A 423 5.10 -12.34 -26.61
CA LEU A 423 4.32 -13.44 -27.18
C LEU A 423 4.34 -13.44 -28.71
N SER A 424 4.32 -12.26 -29.33
CA SER A 424 4.36 -12.11 -30.79
C SER A 424 5.71 -12.47 -31.40
N ASN A 425 6.78 -12.40 -30.60
CA ASN A 425 8.14 -12.78 -31.02
C ASN A 425 8.42 -14.29 -30.86
N LEU A 426 7.49 -15.05 -30.26
CA LEU A 426 7.63 -16.50 -30.15
C LEU A 426 7.38 -17.20 -31.49
N PRO A 427 8.08 -18.30 -31.78
CA PRO A 427 7.67 -19.23 -32.83
C PRO A 427 6.21 -19.68 -32.67
N ASP A 428 5.47 -19.79 -33.78
CA ASP A 428 4.03 -20.12 -33.80
C ASP A 428 3.63 -21.31 -32.93
N HIS A 429 4.47 -22.36 -32.92
CA HIS A 429 4.20 -23.57 -32.14
C HIS A 429 4.33 -23.32 -30.63
N LEU A 430 5.28 -22.49 -30.19
CA LEU A 430 5.44 -22.07 -28.79
C LEU A 430 4.33 -21.11 -28.38
N TYR A 431 3.98 -20.15 -29.24
CA TYR A 431 2.88 -19.23 -29.00
C TYR A 431 1.56 -19.99 -28.73
N LYS A 432 1.20 -20.94 -29.61
CA LYS A 432 0.00 -21.78 -29.43
C LYS A 432 0.07 -22.64 -28.16
N PHE A 433 1.26 -23.15 -27.83
CA PHE A 433 1.46 -23.93 -26.62
C PHE A 433 1.27 -23.08 -25.34
N VAL A 434 1.80 -21.85 -25.31
CA VAL A 434 1.58 -20.91 -24.20
C VAL A 434 0.12 -20.54 -24.04
N LEU A 435 -0.59 -20.24 -25.14
CA LEU A 435 -2.04 -19.98 -25.09
C LEU A 435 -2.83 -21.18 -24.55
N SER A 436 -2.49 -22.40 -24.98
CA SER A 436 -3.10 -23.63 -24.46
C SER A 436 -2.86 -23.80 -22.96
N LEU A 437 -1.65 -23.52 -22.47
CA LEU A 437 -1.33 -23.53 -21.03
C LEU A 437 -2.16 -22.52 -20.25
N ILE A 438 -2.24 -21.27 -20.72
CA ILE A 438 -3.04 -20.21 -20.09
C ILE A 438 -4.51 -20.63 -20.04
N ARG A 439 -5.04 -21.16 -21.16
CA ARG A 439 -6.42 -21.65 -21.26
C ARG A 439 -6.69 -22.76 -20.26
N GLN A 440 -5.78 -23.72 -20.14
CA GLN A 440 -5.91 -24.82 -19.20
C GLN A 440 -5.88 -24.34 -17.75
N ILE A 441 -4.96 -23.43 -17.40
CA ILE A 441 -4.88 -22.85 -16.05
C ILE A 441 -6.21 -22.16 -15.68
N PHE A 442 -6.70 -21.27 -16.54
CA PHE A 442 -7.95 -20.57 -16.27
C PHE A 442 -9.18 -21.46 -16.29
N GLY A 443 -9.21 -22.49 -17.16
CA GLY A 443 -10.25 -23.50 -17.20
C GLY A 443 -10.31 -24.31 -15.89
N THR A 444 -9.16 -24.77 -15.39
CA THR A 444 -9.10 -25.51 -14.11
C THR A 444 -9.46 -24.63 -12.91
N LEU A 445 -9.07 -23.35 -12.93
CA LEU A 445 -9.38 -22.41 -11.85
C LEU A 445 -10.78 -21.76 -11.98
N ALA A 446 -11.57 -22.12 -12.99
CA ALA A 446 -12.89 -21.57 -13.25
C ALA A 446 -13.84 -21.71 -12.05
N ASP A 447 -13.71 -22.79 -11.29
CA ASP A 447 -14.56 -23.09 -10.12
C ASP A 447 -13.94 -22.63 -8.78
N THR A 448 -12.79 -21.96 -8.80
CA THR A 448 -12.18 -21.41 -7.57
C THR A 448 -12.82 -20.09 -7.15
N GLY A 449 -12.71 -19.74 -5.86
CA GLY A 449 -13.35 -18.57 -5.26
C GLY A 449 -14.52 -18.96 -4.36
N LEU A 450 -15.54 -18.10 -4.27
CA LEU A 450 -16.70 -18.40 -3.44
C LEU A 450 -17.58 -19.46 -4.12
N SER A 451 -17.94 -20.51 -3.39
CA SER A 451 -18.83 -21.56 -3.91
C SER A 451 -20.21 -20.99 -4.30
N PRO A 452 -20.94 -21.62 -5.25
CA PRO A 452 -22.25 -21.14 -5.69
C PRO A 452 -23.30 -21.00 -4.58
N ASP A 453 -23.24 -21.87 -3.56
CA ASP A 453 -24.10 -21.81 -2.37
C ASP A 453 -23.65 -20.73 -1.36
N GLY A 454 -22.48 -20.13 -1.56
CA GLY A 454 -21.91 -19.09 -0.74
C GLY A 454 -21.52 -19.56 0.66
N THR A 455 -21.21 -20.84 0.86
CA THR A 455 -20.86 -21.42 2.17
C THR A 455 -19.36 -21.72 2.32
N GLN A 456 -18.64 -21.90 1.21
CA GLN A 456 -17.24 -22.30 1.17
C GLN A 456 -16.44 -21.38 0.25
N PHE A 457 -15.14 -21.31 0.49
CA PHE A 457 -14.16 -20.66 -0.36
C PHE A 457 -13.17 -21.71 -0.88
N LEU A 458 -13.12 -21.87 -2.20
CA LEU A 458 -12.39 -22.91 -2.91
C LEU A 458 -11.05 -22.37 -3.37
N VAL A 459 -9.98 -23.03 -2.96
CA VAL A 459 -8.60 -22.64 -3.29
C VAL A 459 -7.88 -23.83 -3.91
N ALA A 460 -7.47 -23.72 -5.17
CA ALA A 460 -6.74 -24.79 -5.85
C ALA A 460 -5.33 -24.94 -5.29
N TRP A 461 -4.75 -26.15 -5.33
CA TRP A 461 -3.31 -26.34 -5.13
C TRP A 461 -2.72 -27.26 -6.20
N PRO A 462 -2.52 -26.73 -7.42
CA PRO A 462 -1.86 -27.47 -8.48
C PRO A 462 -0.42 -27.78 -8.09
N TYR A 463 -0.03 -29.05 -8.15
CA TYR A 463 1.32 -29.47 -7.84
C TYR A 463 1.73 -30.69 -8.65
N ASN A 464 2.92 -30.63 -9.25
CA ASN A 464 3.56 -31.75 -9.93
C ASN A 464 2.67 -32.51 -10.95
N GLY A 465 1.91 -31.78 -11.78
CA GLY A 465 1.01 -32.37 -12.79
C GLY A 465 -0.38 -32.75 -12.24
N VAL A 466 -0.61 -32.67 -10.94
CA VAL A 466 -1.94 -32.84 -10.33
C VAL A 466 -2.56 -31.46 -10.16
N VAL A 467 -3.49 -31.10 -11.05
CA VAL A 467 -4.02 -29.72 -11.13
C VAL A 467 -5.45 -29.55 -10.62
N ASN A 468 -6.21 -30.63 -10.45
CA ASN A 468 -7.63 -30.59 -10.09
C ASN A 468 -7.91 -30.70 -8.58
N ARG A 469 -6.90 -30.53 -7.71
CA ARG A 469 -7.07 -30.62 -6.25
C ARG A 469 -7.27 -29.24 -5.64
N CYS A 470 -8.18 -29.15 -4.67
CA CYS A 470 -8.43 -27.91 -3.94
C CYS A 470 -8.73 -28.13 -2.45
N PHE A 471 -8.68 -27.04 -1.70
CA PHE A 471 -9.23 -26.95 -0.35
C PHE A 471 -10.62 -26.32 -0.37
N HIS A 472 -11.55 -26.95 0.34
CA HIS A 472 -12.85 -26.38 0.66
C HIS A 472 -12.77 -25.70 2.03
N ILE A 473 -12.57 -24.38 2.03
CA ILE A 473 -12.42 -23.61 3.26
C ILE A 473 -13.81 -23.10 3.68
N PRO A 474 -14.41 -23.60 4.79
CA PRO A 474 -15.73 -23.16 5.20
C PRO A 474 -15.70 -21.68 5.61
N LEU A 475 -16.76 -20.95 5.27
CA LEU A 475 -16.96 -19.60 5.78
C LEU A 475 -17.29 -19.67 7.27
N SER A 476 -16.39 -19.13 8.07
CA SER A 476 -16.42 -19.10 9.52
C SER A 476 -16.16 -17.68 10.02
N SER A 477 -16.01 -17.52 11.33
CA SER A 477 -15.65 -16.23 11.94
C SER A 477 -14.30 -15.67 11.48
N TYR A 478 -13.42 -16.48 10.89
CA TYR A 478 -12.07 -16.04 10.47
C TYR A 478 -12.02 -15.42 9.07
N ASN A 479 -12.87 -15.89 8.16
CA ASN A 479 -12.91 -15.53 6.74
C ASN A 479 -14.28 -14.96 6.33
N THR A 480 -14.97 -14.28 7.25
CA THR A 480 -16.25 -13.60 6.97
C THR A 480 -16.16 -12.59 5.84
N TRP A 481 -14.95 -12.11 5.52
CA TRP A 481 -14.60 -11.21 4.43
C TRP A 481 -14.64 -11.85 3.05
N ALA A 482 -14.48 -13.18 2.91
CA ALA A 482 -14.36 -13.85 1.62
C ALA A 482 -15.53 -13.61 0.63
N PRO A 483 -16.79 -13.34 1.05
CA PRO A 483 -17.85 -12.95 0.11
C PRO A 483 -17.60 -11.62 -0.63
N ILE A 484 -16.65 -10.78 -0.20
CA ILE A 484 -16.18 -9.63 -0.98
C ILE A 484 -15.55 -10.09 -2.30
N LEU A 485 -15.01 -11.30 -2.36
CA LEU A 485 -14.38 -11.89 -3.54
C LEU A 485 -15.36 -12.67 -4.44
N ALA A 486 -16.66 -12.67 -4.12
CA ALA A 486 -17.65 -13.35 -4.94
C ALA A 486 -17.68 -12.75 -6.35
N ASP A 487 -17.65 -13.63 -7.35
CA ASP A 487 -17.74 -13.24 -8.76
C ASP A 487 -18.99 -12.38 -9.01
N SER A 488 -18.82 -11.30 -9.76
CA SER A 488 -19.86 -10.33 -10.08
C SER A 488 -19.68 -9.77 -11.50
N ASP A 489 -20.47 -8.75 -11.83
CA ASP A 489 -20.31 -7.95 -13.04
C ASP A 489 -19.00 -7.13 -13.06
N ASP A 490 -18.36 -6.95 -11.89
CA ASP A 490 -17.18 -6.09 -11.71
C ASP A 490 -16.03 -6.74 -10.90
N CYS A 491 -16.14 -8.03 -10.53
CA CYS A 491 -15.10 -8.78 -9.83
C CYS A 491 -15.07 -10.23 -10.33
N ALA A 492 -13.88 -10.78 -10.52
CA ALA A 492 -13.65 -12.21 -10.71
C ALA A 492 -12.58 -12.69 -9.72
N THR A 493 -12.64 -13.96 -9.34
CA THR A 493 -11.65 -14.55 -8.44
C THR A 493 -11.12 -15.86 -8.98
N PHE A 494 -9.79 -15.96 -9.12
CA PHE A 494 -9.05 -17.18 -9.41
C PHE A 494 -8.11 -17.44 -8.23
N ALA A 495 -8.43 -18.42 -7.39
CA ALA A 495 -7.75 -18.62 -6.11
C ALA A 495 -6.86 -19.88 -6.12
N TYR A 496 -5.60 -19.70 -5.71
CA TYR A 496 -4.62 -20.78 -5.61
C TYR A 496 -3.80 -20.68 -4.32
N MET A 497 -3.33 -21.82 -3.87
CA MET A 497 -2.43 -21.98 -2.74
C MET A 497 -0.99 -21.88 -3.22
N THR A 498 -0.14 -21.25 -2.43
CA THR A 498 1.30 -21.19 -2.64
C THR A 498 2.06 -21.64 -1.39
N ASN A 499 3.23 -22.22 -1.60
CA ASN A 499 4.18 -22.49 -0.53
C ASN A 499 4.93 -21.22 -0.08
N THR A 500 4.86 -20.12 -0.83
CA THR A 500 5.42 -18.83 -0.46
C THR A 500 4.80 -18.34 0.86
N CYS A 501 5.64 -18.09 1.87
CA CYS A 501 5.19 -17.69 3.19
C CYS A 501 4.85 -16.19 3.23
N LEU A 502 3.56 -15.84 3.16
CA LEU A 502 3.10 -14.45 3.29
C LEU A 502 2.86 -14.14 4.77
N GLN A 503 3.41 -13.05 5.28
CA GLN A 503 3.29 -12.61 6.67
C GLN A 503 2.70 -11.22 6.75
N SER A 504 2.00 -10.95 7.85
CA SER A 504 1.65 -9.60 8.29
C SER A 504 1.94 -9.48 9.77
N GLU A 505 1.77 -8.28 10.33
CA GLU A 505 1.96 -8.04 11.78
C GLU A 505 1.17 -9.04 12.65
N ALA A 506 -0.07 -9.34 12.25
CA ALA A 506 -0.95 -10.24 13.01
C ALA A 506 -0.67 -11.73 12.75
N MET A 507 0.01 -12.07 11.66
CA MET A 507 0.15 -13.45 11.17
C MET A 507 1.58 -13.71 10.72
N THR A 508 2.38 -14.28 11.61
CA THR A 508 3.77 -14.68 11.35
C THR A 508 3.87 -16.15 10.95
N CYS A 509 5.04 -16.54 10.44
CA CYS A 509 5.32 -17.93 10.02
C CYS A 509 5.21 -18.89 11.22
N ARG A 510 4.62 -20.06 10.98
CA ARG A 510 4.40 -21.10 12.01
C ARG A 510 5.56 -22.09 12.15
N GLY A 511 6.68 -21.85 11.45
CA GLY A 511 7.78 -22.79 11.34
C GLY A 511 7.68 -23.72 10.12
N PRO A 512 8.61 -24.68 9.99
CA PRO A 512 8.71 -25.56 8.83
C PRO A 512 7.54 -26.54 8.74
N ASN A 513 7.04 -26.74 7.54
CA ASN A 513 6.00 -27.71 7.16
C ASN A 513 4.80 -27.74 8.12
N PRO A 514 4.14 -26.59 8.37
CA PRO A 514 3.03 -26.54 9.31
C PRO A 514 1.83 -27.31 8.76
N ASN A 515 1.00 -27.83 9.66
CA ASN A 515 -0.28 -28.40 9.26
C ASN A 515 -1.24 -27.30 8.80
N TRP A 516 -1.89 -27.48 7.65
CA TRP A 516 -2.92 -26.56 7.17
C TRP A 516 -4.05 -26.42 8.19
N GLY A 517 -4.26 -25.18 8.64
CA GLY A 517 -5.28 -24.84 9.64
C GLY A 517 -6.69 -24.67 9.09
N ASN A 518 -6.90 -24.85 7.78
CA ASN A 518 -8.17 -24.64 7.08
C ASN A 518 -8.83 -23.27 7.37
N ARG A 519 -8.02 -22.21 7.41
CA ARG A 519 -8.45 -20.86 7.77
C ARG A 519 -7.75 -19.82 6.91
N LEU A 520 -8.53 -18.84 6.46
CA LEU A 520 -8.02 -17.60 5.87
C LEU A 520 -8.21 -16.48 6.89
N TYR A 521 -7.15 -15.77 7.22
CA TYR A 521 -7.19 -14.77 8.29
C TYR A 521 -7.39 -13.36 7.75
N MET A 522 -6.82 -13.09 6.58
CA MET A 522 -6.64 -11.75 6.06
C MET A 522 -6.57 -11.79 4.54
N LEU A 523 -7.08 -10.73 3.92
CA LEU A 523 -6.86 -10.41 2.52
C LEU A 523 -6.18 -9.05 2.41
N GLU A 524 -5.04 -8.99 1.73
CA GLU A 524 -4.51 -7.74 1.17
C GLU A 524 -5.10 -7.55 -0.24
N THR A 525 -5.76 -6.41 -0.45
CA THR A 525 -6.34 -6.02 -1.75
C THR A 525 -6.32 -4.50 -1.88
N ALA A 526 -6.73 -3.96 -3.03
CA ALA A 526 -6.89 -2.53 -3.23
C ALA A 526 -8.33 -2.20 -3.64
N VAL A 527 -8.87 -1.11 -3.12
CA VAL A 527 -10.27 -0.70 -3.35
C VAL A 527 -10.38 0.75 -3.80
N LEU A 528 -11.43 1.03 -4.57
CA LEU A 528 -11.76 2.36 -5.07
C LEU A 528 -13.25 2.64 -4.97
N CYS A 529 -13.63 3.92 -4.96
CA CYS A 529 -15.02 4.35 -5.07
C CYS A 529 -15.29 4.96 -6.46
N PRO A 530 -16.07 4.29 -7.33
CA PRO A 530 -16.24 4.72 -8.73
C PRO A 530 -16.84 6.11 -8.90
N ALA A 531 -17.66 6.56 -7.95
CA ALA A 531 -18.30 7.87 -7.99
C ALA A 531 -17.38 9.02 -7.55
N SER A 532 -16.18 8.71 -7.03
CA SER A 532 -15.26 9.72 -6.55
C SER A 532 -14.40 10.24 -7.69
N THR A 533 -14.48 11.54 -7.95
CA THR A 533 -13.63 12.22 -8.94
C THR A 533 -12.44 12.87 -8.21
N GLY A 534 -11.22 12.39 -8.48
CA GLY A 534 -9.98 12.92 -7.91
C GLY A 534 -9.39 12.10 -6.75
N ALA A 535 -8.60 12.76 -5.88
CA ALA A 535 -7.92 12.11 -4.76
C ALA A 535 -8.95 11.61 -3.73
N TRP A 536 -9.09 10.29 -3.63
CA TRP A 536 -10.07 9.64 -2.76
C TRP A 536 -9.38 8.69 -1.78
N SER A 537 -9.87 8.67 -0.54
CA SER A 537 -9.46 7.72 0.48
C SER A 537 -10.62 7.33 1.38
N LEU A 538 -10.52 6.16 2.01
CA LEU A 538 -11.47 5.63 2.96
C LEU A 538 -11.50 6.49 4.22
N ARG A 539 -12.67 6.96 4.62
CA ARG A 539 -12.80 7.73 5.86
C ARG A 539 -12.94 6.78 7.04
N HIS A 540 -12.15 7.03 8.09
CA HIS A 540 -12.23 6.28 9.34
C HIS A 540 -13.68 6.24 9.86
N GLU A 541 -14.10 5.06 10.35
CA GLU A 541 -15.43 4.76 10.89
C GLU A 541 -16.59 4.91 9.91
N ARG A 542 -16.31 5.19 8.63
CA ARG A 542 -17.34 5.32 7.60
C ARG A 542 -17.72 3.95 7.02
N THR A 543 -19.01 3.80 6.76
CA THR A 543 -19.59 2.59 6.18
C THR A 543 -19.66 2.69 4.66
N TYR A 544 -19.23 1.62 4.01
CA TYR A 544 -19.23 1.41 2.57
C TYR A 544 -19.84 0.06 2.22
N PHE A 545 -20.07 -0.21 0.94
CA PHE A 545 -20.56 -1.53 0.50
C PHE A 545 -19.98 -1.99 -0.83
N PHE A 546 -19.86 -3.29 -1.00
CA PHE A 546 -19.65 -3.94 -2.28
C PHE A 546 -20.99 -4.38 -2.87
N HIS A 547 -21.19 -4.16 -4.16
CA HIS A 547 -22.33 -4.68 -4.88
C HIS A 547 -22.01 -6.09 -5.36
N LYS A 548 -22.86 -7.06 -5.03
CA LYS A 548 -22.74 -8.44 -5.47
C LYS A 548 -23.96 -8.85 -6.28
N LEU A 549 -23.82 -9.94 -7.03
CA LEU A 549 -24.91 -10.51 -7.81
C LEU A 549 -26.14 -10.70 -6.92
N ASP A 550 -27.30 -10.68 -7.57
CA ASP A 550 -28.60 -10.77 -6.91
C ASP A 550 -28.97 -9.57 -6.04
N ASN A 551 -28.37 -8.41 -6.30
CA ASN A 551 -28.57 -7.17 -5.55
C ASN A 551 -28.18 -7.31 -4.06
N ARG A 552 -27.26 -8.22 -3.76
CA ARG A 552 -26.74 -8.44 -2.40
C ARG A 552 -25.70 -7.35 -2.10
N LEU A 553 -25.95 -6.58 -1.04
CA LEU A 553 -25.02 -5.55 -0.57
C LEU A 553 -24.17 -6.12 0.56
N TYR A 554 -22.85 -6.12 0.36
CA TYR A 554 -21.91 -6.53 1.38
C TYR A 554 -21.35 -5.28 2.09
N TRP A 555 -21.80 -5.04 3.31
CA TRP A 555 -21.45 -3.85 4.07
C TRP A 555 -20.15 -4.00 4.84
N VAL A 556 -19.30 -2.99 4.73
CA VAL A 556 -18.02 -2.90 5.45
C VAL A 556 -17.89 -1.56 6.14
N LYS A 557 -17.17 -1.56 7.25
CA LYS A 557 -16.72 -0.36 7.93
C LYS A 557 -15.23 -0.21 7.74
N ALA A 558 -14.80 0.98 7.33
CA ALA A 558 -13.38 1.31 7.24
C ALA A 558 -12.88 1.72 8.63
N GLN A 559 -11.86 1.02 9.12
CA GLN A 559 -11.15 1.33 10.36
C GLN A 559 -9.73 1.77 10.02
N ARG A 560 -9.20 2.70 10.78
CA ARG A 560 -7.81 3.17 10.72
C ARG A 560 -7.34 3.20 12.16
N GLU A 561 -6.16 2.65 12.43
CA GLU A 561 -5.58 2.76 13.77
C GLU A 561 -5.04 4.19 13.92
N GLY A 562 -5.80 5.02 14.64
CA GLY A 562 -5.57 6.46 14.77
C GLY A 562 -6.43 7.32 13.84
N THR A 563 -6.67 8.57 14.24
CA THR A 563 -7.47 9.56 13.48
C THR A 563 -6.72 10.17 12.29
N GLN A 564 -5.53 9.67 11.94
CA GLN A 564 -4.65 10.27 10.93
C GLN A 564 -4.94 9.72 9.52
N SER A 565 -5.01 10.64 8.56
CA SER A 565 -5.08 10.34 7.13
C SER A 565 -3.76 9.75 6.66
N GLY A 566 -3.73 8.44 6.36
CA GLY A 566 -2.54 7.79 5.80
C GLY A 566 -2.34 6.32 6.16
N VAL A 567 -2.90 5.85 7.29
CA VAL A 567 -2.78 4.44 7.72
C VAL A 567 -3.66 3.55 6.86
N PRO A 568 -3.14 2.53 6.15
CA PRO A 568 -3.95 1.66 5.29
C PRO A 568 -5.21 1.18 6.03
N ALA A 569 -6.37 1.44 5.43
CA ALA A 569 -7.62 1.16 6.11
C ALA A 569 -7.84 -0.35 6.25
N SER A 570 -8.26 -0.77 7.44
CA SER A 570 -8.80 -2.10 7.67
C SER A 570 -10.28 -2.12 7.34
N LEU A 571 -10.70 -2.98 6.42
CA LEU A 571 -12.11 -3.20 6.11
C LEU A 571 -12.66 -4.33 6.96
N VAL A 572 -13.72 -4.02 7.70
CA VAL A 572 -14.35 -4.96 8.62
C VAL A 572 -15.81 -5.17 8.23
N ARG A 573 -16.23 -6.44 8.11
CA ARG A 573 -17.61 -6.78 7.79
C ARG A 573 -18.59 -6.26 8.84
N LEU A 574 -19.65 -5.61 8.37
CA LEU A 574 -20.85 -5.37 9.18
C LEU A 574 -21.80 -6.57 9.00
N VAL A 575 -22.06 -7.31 10.08
CA VAL A 575 -22.98 -8.46 10.05
C VAL A 575 -24.41 -7.94 9.73
N PRO A 576 -25.16 -8.57 8.80
CA PRO A 576 -26.48 -8.07 8.44
C PRO A 576 -27.50 -8.17 9.58
N ALA A 577 -28.23 -7.06 9.80
CA ALA A 577 -29.67 -7.01 10.00
C ALA A 577 -30.34 -7.30 11.37
N ARG A 578 -29.61 -7.48 12.47
CA ARG A 578 -30.18 -7.27 13.84
C ARG A 578 -29.59 -6.09 14.59
N SER A 579 -28.46 -5.55 14.13
CA SER A 579 -27.75 -4.41 14.73
C SER A 579 -27.94 -3.09 13.97
N ILE A 580 -28.70 -3.10 12.87
CA ILE A 580 -29.03 -1.89 12.10
C ILE A 580 -30.48 -1.52 12.44
N PRO A 581 -30.71 -0.41 13.18
CA PRO A 581 -32.04 0.09 13.53
C PRO A 581 -32.96 0.22 12.30
N HIS A 582 -34.26 -0.08 12.50
CA HIS A 582 -35.27 -0.16 11.43
C HIS A 582 -35.41 1.14 10.63
N ASP A 583 -35.26 2.28 11.31
CA ASP A 583 -35.21 3.63 10.78
C ASP A 583 -33.98 3.87 9.87
N ILE A 584 -32.82 3.29 10.18
CA ILE A 584 -31.65 3.31 9.27
C ILE A 584 -31.93 2.43 8.06
N ARG A 585 -32.59 1.29 8.23
CA ARG A 585 -32.97 0.37 7.13
C ARG A 585 -33.91 1.00 6.11
N GLN A 586 -34.88 1.79 6.59
CA GLN A 586 -35.77 2.59 5.73
C GLN A 586 -35.05 3.79 5.08
N ARG A 587 -34.04 4.38 5.75
CA ARG A 587 -33.18 5.46 5.21
C ARG A 587 -32.05 4.98 4.29
N LEU A 588 -31.69 3.69 4.32
CA LEU A 588 -30.70 3.04 3.45
C LEU A 588 -31.20 2.85 2.01
N ILE A 589 -32.47 3.18 1.74
CA ILE A 589 -32.91 3.63 0.41
C ILE A 589 -32.33 5.03 0.20
N PHE A 590 -31.00 5.11 0.12
CA PHE A 590 -30.30 6.31 -0.32
C PHE A 590 -30.90 6.76 -1.66
N LYS A 591 -30.99 8.09 -1.87
CA LYS A 591 -31.04 8.66 -3.22
C LYS A 591 -29.90 8.02 -4.03
N GLU A 592 -30.13 7.65 -5.28
CA GLU A 592 -29.16 6.88 -6.08
C GLU A 592 -27.73 7.46 -6.05
N GLU A 593 -27.62 8.78 -5.98
CA GLU A 593 -26.35 9.51 -5.87
C GLU A 593 -25.56 9.15 -4.60
N GLN A 594 -26.21 9.09 -3.43
CA GLN A 594 -25.56 8.72 -2.17
C GLN A 594 -25.16 7.23 -2.11
N LYS A 595 -25.85 6.37 -2.87
CA LYS A 595 -25.45 4.96 -3.08
C LYS A 595 -24.16 4.88 -3.90
N LYS A 596 -24.03 5.71 -4.94
CA LYS A 596 -22.86 5.74 -5.81
C LYS A 596 -21.59 6.14 -5.04
N GLU A 597 -21.68 7.12 -4.14
CA GLU A 597 -20.54 7.60 -3.32
C GLU A 597 -20.04 6.64 -2.22
N LYS A 598 -20.80 5.57 -1.94
CA LYS A 598 -20.45 4.58 -0.90
C LYS A 598 -20.16 3.19 -1.46
N ARG A 599 -20.32 3.00 -2.77
CA ARG A 599 -20.01 1.75 -3.46
C ARG A 599 -18.49 1.62 -3.60
N LEU A 600 -17.94 0.54 -3.08
CA LEU A 600 -16.56 0.13 -3.34
C LEU A 600 -16.50 -0.87 -4.47
N ARG A 601 -15.40 -0.82 -5.20
CA ARG A 601 -14.94 -1.84 -6.15
C ARG A 601 -13.50 -2.23 -5.81
N GLU A 602 -13.15 -3.48 -6.09
CA GLU A 602 -11.74 -3.87 -6.07
C GLU A 602 -11.02 -3.27 -7.28
N LYS A 603 -9.73 -2.98 -7.11
CA LYS A 603 -8.84 -2.59 -8.20
C LYS A 603 -8.81 -3.71 -9.22
N ASP A 604 -9.02 -3.37 -10.48
CA ASP A 604 -9.02 -4.29 -11.61
C ASP A 604 -7.72 -4.21 -12.40
N LEU A 605 -7.16 -3.02 -12.62
CA LEU A 605 -5.93 -2.79 -13.41
C LEU A 605 -4.90 -1.93 -12.67
N ALA A 606 -3.62 -2.10 -13.00
CA ALA A 606 -2.50 -1.43 -12.33
C ALA A 606 -2.59 0.10 -12.40
N SER A 607 -3.01 0.63 -13.55
CA SER A 607 -3.16 2.07 -13.83
C SER A 607 -4.30 2.74 -13.08
N VAL A 608 -5.23 1.96 -12.50
CA VAL A 608 -6.38 2.50 -11.79
C VAL A 608 -5.98 2.88 -10.36
N PRO A 609 -6.14 4.16 -9.95
CA PRO A 609 -5.83 4.58 -8.60
C PRO A 609 -6.80 3.93 -7.60
N ALA A 610 -6.24 3.27 -6.59
CA ALA A 610 -7.00 2.58 -5.56
C ALA A 610 -6.23 2.62 -4.23
N GLU A 611 -6.93 2.58 -3.11
CA GLU A 611 -6.30 2.51 -1.79
C GLU A 611 -6.05 1.04 -1.41
N VAL A 612 -4.80 0.71 -1.03
CA VAL A 612 -4.48 -0.62 -0.50
C VAL A 612 -5.10 -0.77 0.88
N VAL A 613 -5.79 -1.88 1.10
CA VAL A 613 -6.52 -2.18 2.32
C VAL A 613 -6.26 -3.59 2.79
N CYS A 614 -6.38 -3.75 4.10
CA CYS A 614 -6.40 -5.05 4.73
C CYS A 614 -7.85 -5.41 5.07
N VAL A 615 -8.34 -6.55 4.60
CA VAL A 615 -9.67 -7.04 4.96
C VAL A 615 -9.54 -8.13 6.00
N ARG A 616 -10.18 -7.94 7.16
CA ARG A 616 -10.11 -8.86 8.31
C ARG A 616 -11.51 -9.19 8.81
N SER A 617 -11.66 -10.34 9.42
CA SER A 617 -12.86 -10.63 10.22
C SER A 617 -12.67 -10.10 11.64
N LEU A 618 -13.74 -9.62 12.28
CA LEU A 618 -13.68 -9.28 13.70
C LEU A 618 -13.33 -10.53 14.51
N SER A 619 -12.21 -10.47 15.22
CA SER A 619 -11.89 -11.48 16.23
C SER A 619 -13.03 -11.54 17.26
N PRO A 620 -13.52 -12.74 17.65
CA PRO A 620 -14.51 -12.85 18.72
C PRO A 620 -14.03 -12.21 20.04
N PHE A 621 -12.71 -12.01 20.23
CA PHE A 621 -12.14 -11.37 21.41
C PHE A 621 -12.35 -9.84 21.50
N SER A 622 -12.75 -9.15 20.41
CA SER A 622 -13.02 -7.70 20.45
C SER A 622 -14.45 -7.34 20.87
N THR A 623 -15.32 -8.34 21.08
CA THR A 623 -16.71 -8.11 21.49
C THR A 623 -16.88 -7.70 22.95
N GLN A 624 -15.85 -7.83 23.79
CA GLN A 624 -15.91 -7.32 25.17
C GLN A 624 -15.82 -5.79 25.25
N THR A 625 -15.17 -5.12 24.28
CA THR A 625 -15.02 -3.66 24.30
C THR A 625 -16.28 -2.94 23.84
N LEU A 626 -17.12 -3.57 22.99
CA LEU A 626 -18.39 -3.00 22.50
C LEU A 626 -19.56 -3.14 23.48
N LYS A 627 -19.47 -4.00 24.51
CA LYS A 627 -20.49 -4.07 25.56
C LYS A 627 -20.37 -2.96 26.61
N LYS A 628 -19.21 -2.30 26.72
CA LYS A 628 -19.01 -1.17 27.66
C LYS A 628 -19.40 0.20 27.10
N SER A 629 -19.71 0.32 25.81
CA SER A 629 -20.17 1.57 25.20
C SER A 629 -21.68 1.63 24.93
N LEU A 630 -22.43 0.63 25.41
CA LEU A 630 -23.89 0.53 25.30
C LEU A 630 -24.56 0.19 26.64
N SER A 631 -23.86 0.44 27.75
CA SER A 631 -24.42 0.50 29.11
C SER A 631 -24.32 1.91 29.65
#